data_AF-A0A117S4F5-F1
#
_entry.id   AF-A0A117S4F5-F1
#
_cell.length_a   1.000
_cell.length_b   1.000
_cell.length_c   1.000
_cell.angle_alpha   90.00
_cell.angle_beta   90.00
_cell.angle_gamma   90.00
#
_symmetry.space_group_name_H-M   'P 1'
#
loop_
_entity.id
_entity.type
_entity.pdbx_description
1 polymer ?
#
loop_
_entity_poly.entity_id
_entity_poly.type
_entity_poly.pdbx_seq_one_letter_code
_entity_poly.pdbx_strand_id
1 'polypeptide(L)'
;MEKLMERFMKGPKIEPVVFWCSLTALVIASALAAIYQDKVLTSANKIMGVYTGQWGWSFMIFGAASIIFLFWLGFGPYGKIKLGKPDDKPEFSTIAWMAMLFCTGIGTGLVYWSIIEPIYYMQGPPFGLEVGTAEAAEWAAAYGIYHWGPIPWAIMLVFGVPLAYSYYVRRNDRLSLGGAFKGHFGKSASVWGPNVIDLLVMFAVLGEATTILGLGTPMLSASIAKLVGIPESFSLTVTILLIWTLIFCTSTFLGLDRGLKKLSTINVYLAVSLLIFTLFAGPTSFILNTFTNSIGLIFQNAIRMTFWTDPVGQGGWPQGWTIFFFAWWLGAAPFVGVFLAKISKGRTIREVAIAPLIWGSLGCAVFFAVFGGISLNIELYGAQSMTQLMADSGPATTIAAILSQLPIATVVFPLFILLMFVFCATTIDSCSYSLAIVCTKALKQGEEPARWNRMFWAIGIGISAVTLMAIGGLQPLQALSLVTAAPLMFIAVALAVCFVKDIKKDTQGFIKHETIGIDYDPISDSVINHEPITMSTQKVLNK
;
A
#
# COMPACT_ATOMS: atom_id res chain seq x y z
N MET A 1 -24.43 21.20 18.20
CA MET A 1 -23.37 20.31 18.72
C MET A 1 -23.86 18.87 18.84
N GLU A 2 -24.98 18.60 19.51
CA GLU A 2 -25.54 17.25 19.70
C GLU A 2 -25.81 16.48 18.39
N LYS A 3 -26.48 17.10 17.40
CA LYS A 3 -26.66 16.50 16.05
C LYS A 3 -25.36 16.17 15.32
N LEU A 4 -24.28 16.90 15.60
CA LEU A 4 -22.97 16.65 15.02
C LEU A 4 -22.33 15.44 15.70
N MET A 5 -22.44 15.36 17.03
CA MET A 5 -21.97 14.23 17.84
C MET A 5 -22.70 12.93 17.48
N GLU A 6 -24.02 12.99 17.30
CA GLU A 6 -24.83 11.84 16.88
C GLU A 6 -24.38 11.32 15.51
N ARG A 7 -24.17 12.22 14.54
CA ARG A 7 -23.62 11.85 13.21
C ARG A 7 -22.21 11.28 13.28
N PHE A 8 -21.40 11.73 14.22
CA PHE A 8 -20.03 11.26 14.43
C PHE A 8 -19.98 9.85 15.05
N MET A 9 -20.89 9.57 15.98
CA MET A 9 -21.04 8.27 16.63
C MET A 9 -21.82 7.26 15.78
N LYS A 10 -22.62 7.73 14.82
CA LYS A 10 -23.41 6.89 13.92
C LYS A 10 -22.51 6.06 13.00
N GLY A 11 -22.79 4.77 12.92
CA GLY A 11 -22.16 3.83 12.00
C GLY A 11 -22.27 2.39 12.50
N PRO A 12 -21.80 1.42 11.72
CA PRO A 12 -21.75 0.02 12.13
C PRO A 12 -20.92 -0.19 13.40
N LYS A 13 -21.21 -1.28 14.13
CA LYS A 13 -20.51 -1.63 15.37
C LYS A 13 -19.12 -2.18 15.06
N ILE A 14 -18.16 -1.85 15.94
CA ILE A 14 -16.82 -2.44 15.90
C ILE A 14 -16.86 -3.96 16.17
N GLU A 15 -15.89 -4.67 15.64
CA GLU A 15 -15.52 -6.02 16.05
C GLU A 15 -14.59 -5.92 17.27
N PRO A 16 -15.08 -6.15 18.50
CA PRO A 16 -14.37 -5.79 19.72
C PRO A 16 -13.03 -6.52 19.88
N VAL A 17 -12.96 -7.79 19.47
CA VAL A 17 -11.72 -8.58 19.57
C VAL A 17 -10.62 -7.96 18.70
N VAL A 18 -10.94 -7.65 17.44
CA VAL A 18 -9.98 -7.06 16.51
C VAL A 18 -9.57 -5.66 17.01
N PHE A 19 -10.54 -4.82 17.37
CA PHE A 19 -10.28 -3.46 17.82
C PHE A 19 -9.38 -3.40 19.06
N TRP A 20 -9.75 -4.07 20.14
CA TRP A 20 -9.05 -3.96 21.43
C TRP A 20 -7.70 -4.67 21.43
N CYS A 21 -7.57 -5.82 20.75
CA CYS A 21 -6.29 -6.50 20.64
C CYS A 21 -5.29 -5.69 19.79
N SER A 22 -5.73 -5.11 18.67
CA SER A 22 -4.88 -4.24 17.86
C SER A 22 -4.46 -2.98 18.61
N LEU A 23 -5.37 -2.34 19.36
CA LEU A 23 -5.03 -1.19 20.18
C LEU A 23 -4.02 -1.55 21.28
N THR A 24 -4.26 -2.64 22.00
CA THR A 24 -3.39 -3.10 23.08
C THR A 24 -1.98 -3.37 22.56
N ALA A 25 -1.88 -4.08 21.43
CA ALA A 25 -0.60 -4.37 20.82
C ALA A 25 0.08 -3.11 20.25
N LEU A 26 -0.66 -2.14 19.71
CA LEU A 26 -0.11 -0.84 19.30
C LEU A 26 0.50 -0.08 20.48
N VAL A 27 -0.23 0.01 21.59
CA VAL A 27 0.22 0.69 22.81
C VAL A 27 1.44 -0.01 23.40
N ILE A 28 1.41 -1.34 23.51
CA ILE A 28 2.54 -2.12 24.03
C ILE A 28 3.76 -1.97 23.11
N ALA A 29 3.60 -2.13 21.80
CA ALA A 29 4.70 -2.01 20.85
C ALA A 29 5.31 -0.60 20.91
N SER A 30 4.48 0.44 20.95
CA SER A 30 4.94 1.84 21.05
C SER A 30 5.65 2.11 22.39
N ALA A 31 5.13 1.59 23.51
CA ALA A 31 5.77 1.73 24.82
C ALA A 31 7.12 0.99 24.88
N LEU A 32 7.18 -0.25 24.36
CA LEU A 32 8.42 -1.02 24.31
C LEU A 32 9.45 -0.38 23.40
N ALA A 33 9.02 0.14 22.25
CA ALA A 33 9.84 0.92 21.32
C ALA A 33 10.43 2.17 21.98
N ALA A 34 9.62 2.91 22.75
CA ALA A 34 10.07 4.10 23.46
C ALA A 34 11.05 3.79 24.61
N ILE A 35 10.82 2.70 25.36
CA ILE A 35 11.61 2.36 26.56
C ILE A 35 12.90 1.59 26.21
N TYR A 36 12.86 0.74 25.19
CA TYR A 36 13.93 -0.23 24.88
C TYR A 36 14.52 -0.06 23.47
N GLN A 37 14.83 1.18 23.08
CA GLN A 37 15.30 1.54 21.72
C GLN A 37 16.44 0.63 21.21
N ASP A 38 17.50 0.43 21.99
CA ASP A 38 18.65 -0.42 21.60
C ASP A 38 18.26 -1.89 21.38
N LYS A 39 17.34 -2.41 22.21
CA LYS A 39 16.85 -3.79 22.07
C LYS A 39 15.94 -3.92 20.85
N VAL A 40 15.15 -2.89 20.55
CA VAL A 40 14.33 -2.84 19.32
C VAL A 40 15.24 -2.85 18.09
N LEU A 41 16.29 -2.02 18.05
CA LEU A 41 17.29 -2.01 16.97
C LEU A 41 18.00 -3.37 16.82
N THR A 42 18.45 -3.96 17.93
CA THR A 42 19.08 -5.29 17.92
C THR A 42 18.12 -6.37 17.39
N SER A 43 16.85 -6.30 17.80
CA SER A 43 15.82 -7.24 17.34
C SER A 43 15.49 -7.04 15.86
N ALA A 44 15.43 -5.78 15.42
CA ALA A 44 15.23 -5.42 14.02
C ALA A 44 16.33 -6.03 13.13
N ASN A 45 17.59 -5.92 13.53
CA ASN A 45 18.71 -6.52 12.80
C ASN A 45 18.61 -8.06 12.72
N LYS A 46 18.20 -8.73 13.81
CA LYS A 46 17.97 -10.18 13.80
C LYS A 46 16.84 -10.58 12.86
N ILE A 47 15.72 -9.85 12.92
CA ILE A 47 14.56 -10.04 12.03
C ILE A 47 15.00 -9.89 10.58
N MET A 48 15.70 -8.81 10.23
CA MET A 48 16.25 -8.59 8.90
C MET A 48 17.09 -9.81 8.47
N GLY A 49 18.08 -10.21 9.28
CA GLY A 49 18.95 -11.35 8.96
C GLY A 49 18.21 -12.67 8.71
N VAL A 50 17.12 -12.94 9.44
CA VAL A 50 16.31 -14.15 9.23
C VAL A 50 15.45 -14.03 7.97
N TYR A 51 14.64 -12.96 7.86
CA TYR A 51 13.65 -12.86 6.79
C TYR A 51 14.25 -12.53 5.43
N THR A 52 15.26 -11.65 5.38
CA THR A 52 15.92 -11.30 4.13
C THR A 52 17.05 -12.28 3.78
N GLY A 53 17.79 -12.77 4.78
CA GLY A 53 18.85 -13.76 4.57
C GLY A 53 18.32 -15.17 4.28
N GLN A 54 17.70 -15.81 5.27
CA GLN A 54 17.29 -17.22 5.17
C GLN A 54 16.03 -17.41 4.32
N TRP A 55 15.07 -16.49 4.44
CA TRP A 55 13.78 -16.57 3.76
C TRP A 55 13.66 -15.64 2.55
N GLY A 56 14.71 -14.90 2.16
CA GLY A 56 14.63 -13.90 1.10
C GLY A 56 14.14 -14.43 -0.24
N TRP A 57 14.54 -15.66 -0.59
CA TRP A 57 14.09 -16.36 -1.80
C TRP A 57 12.56 -16.49 -1.88
N SER A 58 11.88 -16.64 -0.74
CA SER A 58 10.43 -16.82 -0.71
C SER A 58 9.68 -15.56 -1.11
N PHE A 59 10.16 -14.38 -0.72
CA PHE A 59 9.62 -13.09 -1.17
C PHE A 59 9.84 -12.88 -2.66
N MET A 60 11.01 -13.25 -3.20
CA MET A 60 11.31 -13.15 -4.63
C MET A 60 10.37 -14.03 -5.46
N ILE A 61 10.19 -15.30 -5.07
CA ILE A 61 9.24 -16.22 -5.71
C ILE A 61 7.81 -15.70 -5.57
N PHE A 62 7.43 -15.16 -4.41
CA PHE A 62 6.11 -14.61 -4.20
C PHE A 62 5.83 -13.41 -5.13
N GLY A 63 6.79 -12.51 -5.32
CA GLY A 63 6.68 -11.40 -6.27
C GLY A 63 6.47 -11.90 -7.70
N ALA A 64 7.29 -12.87 -8.15
CA ALA A 64 7.13 -13.50 -9.46
C ALA A 64 5.78 -14.22 -9.63
N ALA A 65 5.34 -14.95 -8.60
CA ALA A 65 4.06 -15.66 -8.61
C ALA A 65 2.87 -14.67 -8.63
N SER A 66 2.99 -13.52 -7.96
CA SER A 66 1.95 -12.49 -7.91
C SER A 66 1.68 -11.90 -9.29
N ILE A 67 2.73 -11.56 -10.05
CA ILE A 67 2.57 -11.02 -11.41
C ILE A 67 2.00 -12.07 -12.37
N ILE A 68 2.46 -13.33 -12.28
CA ILE A 68 1.91 -14.44 -13.07
C ILE A 68 0.42 -14.65 -12.75
N PHE A 69 0.05 -14.61 -11.47
CA PHE A 69 -1.33 -14.79 -11.03
C PHE A 69 -2.26 -13.71 -11.58
N LEU A 70 -1.85 -12.43 -11.56
CA LEU A 70 -2.67 -11.35 -12.13
C LEU A 70 -2.76 -11.40 -13.64
N PHE A 71 -1.69 -11.78 -14.34
CA PHE A 71 -1.76 -12.00 -15.79
C PHE A 71 -2.72 -13.15 -16.12
N TRP A 72 -2.68 -14.24 -15.35
CA TRP A 72 -3.64 -15.33 -15.49
C TRP A 72 -5.08 -14.87 -15.25
N LEU A 73 -5.34 -14.00 -14.26
CA LEU A 73 -6.68 -13.43 -14.04
C LEU A 73 -7.13 -12.48 -15.14
N GLY A 74 -6.23 -11.59 -15.59
CA GLY A 74 -6.56 -10.54 -16.54
C GLY A 74 -6.72 -11.05 -17.96
N PHE A 75 -5.80 -11.89 -18.42
CA PHE A 75 -5.81 -12.44 -19.77
C PHE A 75 -6.53 -13.78 -19.88
N GLY A 76 -6.76 -14.48 -18.76
CA GLY A 76 -7.48 -15.75 -18.73
C GLY A 76 -9.00 -15.64 -18.79
N PRO A 77 -9.71 -16.76 -18.56
CA PRO A 77 -11.15 -16.87 -18.78
C PRO A 77 -11.99 -16.01 -17.80
N TYR A 78 -11.46 -15.75 -16.60
CA TYR A 78 -12.17 -15.01 -15.55
C TYR A 78 -12.14 -13.49 -15.76
N GLY A 79 -11.30 -12.98 -16.65
CA GLY A 79 -11.08 -11.54 -16.81
C GLY A 79 -12.33 -10.74 -17.18
N LYS A 80 -13.35 -11.38 -17.79
CA LYS A 80 -14.61 -10.72 -18.19
C LYS A 80 -15.63 -10.62 -17.05
N ILE A 81 -15.41 -11.30 -15.92
CA ILE A 81 -16.35 -11.29 -14.79
C ILE A 81 -16.42 -9.88 -14.22
N LYS A 82 -17.63 -9.35 -14.08
CA LYS A 82 -17.91 -8.04 -13.52
C LYS A 82 -18.02 -8.11 -12.00
N LEU A 83 -17.38 -7.17 -11.31
CA LEU A 83 -17.40 -7.01 -9.85
C LEU A 83 -18.65 -6.23 -9.43
N GLY A 84 -19.78 -6.93 -9.37
CA GLY A 84 -21.08 -6.35 -9.09
C GLY A 84 -22.19 -7.11 -9.81
N LYS A 85 -23.34 -6.46 -9.99
CA LYS A 85 -24.42 -6.99 -10.84
C LYS A 85 -24.02 -6.87 -12.33
N PRO A 86 -24.59 -7.70 -13.23
CA PRO A 86 -24.33 -7.62 -14.67
C PRO A 86 -24.51 -6.22 -15.27
N ASP A 87 -25.50 -5.44 -14.78
CA ASP A 87 -25.80 -4.08 -15.27
C ASP A 87 -25.10 -2.97 -14.49
N ASP A 88 -24.33 -3.29 -13.44
CA ASP A 88 -23.60 -2.27 -12.69
C ASP A 88 -22.59 -1.58 -13.61
N LYS A 89 -22.50 -0.25 -13.48
CA LYS A 89 -21.51 0.59 -14.14
C LYS A 89 -20.41 0.99 -13.15
N PRO A 90 -19.17 1.27 -13.61
CA PRO A 90 -18.13 1.81 -12.75
C PRO A 90 -18.59 3.06 -12.01
N GLU A 91 -18.47 3.06 -10.68
CA GLU A 91 -18.85 4.19 -9.83
C GLU A 91 -17.95 5.42 -10.06
N PHE A 92 -16.68 5.17 -10.40
CA PHE A 92 -15.68 6.19 -10.68
C PHE A 92 -15.18 6.06 -12.11
N SER A 93 -14.99 7.20 -12.79
CA SER A 93 -14.31 7.23 -14.09
C SER A 93 -12.90 6.64 -13.97
N THR A 94 -12.36 6.10 -15.06
CA THR A 94 -11.04 5.43 -15.03
C THR A 94 -9.92 6.33 -14.53
N ILE A 95 -9.92 7.62 -14.92
CA ILE A 95 -8.93 8.59 -14.43
C ILE A 95 -9.07 8.79 -12.92
N ALA A 96 -10.29 9.02 -12.42
CA ALA A 96 -10.52 9.22 -10.99
C ALA A 96 -10.18 7.96 -10.17
N TRP A 97 -10.52 6.79 -10.68
CA TRP A 97 -10.20 5.50 -10.07
C TRP A 97 -8.69 5.28 -9.95
N MET A 98 -7.93 5.52 -11.03
CA MET A 98 -6.47 5.41 -11.00
C MET A 98 -5.82 6.47 -10.12
N ALA A 99 -6.30 7.72 -10.16
CA ALA A 99 -5.79 8.80 -9.31
C ALA A 99 -5.97 8.48 -7.82
N MET A 100 -7.15 7.98 -7.43
CA MET A 100 -7.40 7.55 -6.05
C MET A 100 -6.47 6.41 -5.65
N LEU A 101 -6.34 5.37 -6.48
CA LEU A 101 -5.45 4.24 -6.18
C LEU A 101 -3.98 4.67 -6.05
N PHE A 102 -3.51 5.55 -6.93
CA PHE A 102 -2.13 6.03 -6.92
C PHE A 102 -1.83 6.91 -5.69
N CYS A 103 -2.72 7.85 -5.35
CA CYS A 103 -2.59 8.69 -4.16
C CYS A 103 -2.67 7.89 -2.86
N THR A 104 -3.48 6.82 -2.82
CA THR A 104 -3.66 5.97 -1.65
C THR A 104 -2.52 4.97 -1.47
N GLY A 105 -2.11 4.27 -2.54
CA GLY A 105 -1.20 3.12 -2.43
C GLY A 105 0.28 3.47 -2.41
N ILE A 106 0.68 4.62 -2.94
CA ILE A 106 2.09 4.91 -3.20
C ILE A 106 2.51 6.32 -2.73
N GLY A 107 1.72 7.35 -3.05
CA GLY A 107 1.78 8.72 -2.51
C GLY A 107 3.13 9.23 -1.98
N THR A 108 3.20 9.48 -0.67
CA THR A 108 4.35 10.06 0.04
C THR A 108 5.63 9.23 -0.11
N GLY A 109 5.50 7.90 -0.11
CA GLY A 109 6.64 6.98 -0.26
C GLY A 109 7.33 7.17 -1.60
N LEU A 110 6.58 7.28 -2.70
CA LEU A 110 7.16 7.48 -4.03
C LEU A 110 7.99 8.76 -4.11
N VAL A 111 7.48 9.86 -3.60
CA VAL A 111 8.19 11.13 -3.68
C VAL A 111 9.50 11.06 -2.87
N TYR A 112 9.44 10.49 -1.67
CA TYR A 112 10.61 10.28 -0.83
C TYR A 112 11.66 9.41 -1.54
N TRP A 113 11.27 8.21 -1.98
CA TRP A 113 12.19 7.23 -2.55
C TRP A 113 12.67 7.59 -3.95
N SER A 114 11.82 8.18 -4.80
CA SER A 114 12.24 8.61 -6.14
C SER A 114 13.37 9.64 -6.12
N ILE A 115 13.45 10.46 -5.05
CA ILE A 115 14.54 11.43 -4.89
C ILE A 115 15.78 10.75 -4.27
N ILE A 116 15.63 9.93 -3.23
CA ILE A 116 16.78 9.50 -2.41
C ILE A 116 17.33 8.12 -2.76
N GLU A 117 16.51 7.21 -3.32
CA GLU A 117 16.91 5.84 -3.64
C GLU A 117 18.10 5.76 -4.61
N PRO A 118 18.21 6.62 -5.66
CA PRO A 118 19.41 6.63 -6.51
C PRO A 118 20.69 7.00 -5.75
N ILE A 119 20.60 7.88 -4.74
CA ILE A 119 21.76 8.26 -3.91
C ILE A 119 22.21 7.08 -3.06
N TYR A 120 21.27 6.31 -2.50
CA TYR A 120 21.59 5.06 -1.81
C TYR A 120 22.26 4.03 -2.72
N TYR A 121 21.83 3.94 -3.98
CA TYR A 121 22.43 3.02 -4.95
C TYR A 121 23.81 3.45 -5.44
N MET A 122 24.10 4.75 -5.42
CA MET A 122 25.46 5.24 -5.62
C MET A 122 26.40 4.84 -4.48
N GLN A 123 25.91 4.85 -3.24
CA GLN A 123 26.68 4.43 -2.07
C GLN A 123 26.99 2.93 -2.05
N GLY A 124 26.04 2.11 -2.50
CA GLY A 124 26.15 0.65 -2.53
C GLY A 124 25.44 0.10 -3.75
N PRO A 125 26.12 -0.01 -4.91
CA PRO A 125 25.49 -0.45 -6.13
C PRO A 125 25.19 -1.95 -6.13
N PRO A 126 24.23 -2.41 -6.96
CA PRO A 126 23.89 -3.83 -7.09
C PRO A 126 25.01 -4.62 -7.77
N PHE A 127 24.84 -5.94 -7.80
CA PHE A 127 25.70 -6.90 -8.51
C PHE A 127 27.20 -6.89 -8.13
N GLY A 128 27.55 -6.29 -6.99
CA GLY A 128 28.94 -6.18 -6.56
C GLY A 128 29.77 -5.21 -7.40
N LEU A 129 29.11 -4.26 -8.07
CA LEU A 129 29.77 -3.21 -8.84
C LEU A 129 30.61 -2.31 -7.94
N GLU A 130 31.66 -1.72 -8.51
CA GLU A 130 32.49 -0.77 -7.80
C GLU A 130 31.80 0.60 -7.68
N VAL A 131 31.82 1.16 -6.47
CA VAL A 131 31.25 2.48 -6.15
C VAL A 131 31.95 3.56 -6.99
N GLY A 132 31.16 4.52 -7.49
CA GLY A 132 31.68 5.66 -8.25
C GLY A 132 31.97 5.38 -9.74
N THR A 133 31.69 4.17 -10.23
CA THR A 133 31.79 3.85 -11.65
C THR A 133 30.57 4.35 -12.44
N ALA A 134 30.72 4.51 -13.76
CA ALA A 134 29.61 4.86 -14.65
C ALA A 134 28.52 3.78 -14.65
N GLU A 135 28.92 2.51 -14.63
CA GLU A 135 27.97 1.38 -14.58
C GLU A 135 27.14 1.39 -13.28
N ALA A 136 27.76 1.72 -12.14
CA ALA A 136 27.03 1.89 -10.89
C ALA A 136 25.96 3.00 -10.99
N ALA A 137 26.27 4.11 -11.66
CA ALA A 137 25.32 5.21 -11.88
C ALA A 137 24.15 4.82 -12.79
N GLU A 138 24.41 4.04 -13.85
CA GLU A 138 23.36 3.54 -14.73
C GLU A 138 22.38 2.61 -13.98
N TRP A 139 22.91 1.73 -13.13
CA TRP A 139 22.08 0.86 -12.28
C TRP A 139 21.35 1.60 -11.17
N ALA A 140 21.97 2.64 -10.60
CA ALA A 140 21.33 3.51 -9.61
C ALA A 140 20.08 4.20 -10.16
N ALA A 141 20.10 4.60 -11.44
CA ALA A 141 18.92 5.13 -12.13
C ALA A 141 17.86 4.06 -12.42
N ALA A 142 18.27 2.83 -12.72
CA ALA A 142 17.36 1.77 -13.18
C ALA A 142 16.58 1.09 -12.05
N TYR A 143 17.22 0.80 -10.92
CA TYR A 143 16.61 -0.07 -9.91
C TYR A 143 15.36 0.50 -9.24
N GLY A 144 15.28 1.82 -9.09
CA GLY A 144 14.08 2.47 -8.56
C GLY A 144 12.85 2.24 -9.44
N ILE A 145 13.00 2.29 -10.76
CA ILE A 145 11.89 1.99 -11.69
C ILE A 145 11.44 0.53 -11.54
N TYR A 146 12.36 -0.40 -11.26
CA TYR A 146 12.04 -1.80 -11.02
C TYR A 146 11.33 -2.03 -9.67
N HIS A 147 11.83 -1.45 -8.58
CA HIS A 147 11.26 -1.59 -7.23
C HIS A 147 9.89 -0.93 -7.05
N TRP A 148 9.48 -0.10 -8.00
CA TRP A 148 8.16 0.56 -8.04
C TRP A 148 7.38 0.20 -9.32
N GLY A 149 7.81 -0.85 -10.01
CA GLY A 149 7.27 -1.32 -11.28
C GLY A 149 6.21 -2.42 -11.14
N PRO A 150 6.06 -3.27 -12.18
CA PRO A 150 4.94 -4.21 -12.28
C PRO A 150 4.82 -5.24 -11.15
N ILE A 151 5.94 -5.75 -10.62
CA ILE A 151 5.93 -6.77 -9.55
C ILE A 151 5.42 -6.19 -8.22
N PRO A 152 5.92 -5.05 -7.73
CA PRO A 152 5.33 -4.31 -6.61
C PRO A 152 3.82 -4.11 -6.71
N TRP A 153 3.36 -3.61 -7.86
CA TRP A 153 1.92 -3.47 -8.12
C TRP A 153 1.22 -4.81 -8.07
N ALA A 154 1.80 -5.86 -8.64
CA ALA A 154 1.20 -7.18 -8.60
C ALA A 154 1.05 -7.70 -7.17
N ILE A 155 2.08 -7.54 -6.33
CA ILE A 155 2.06 -7.88 -4.90
C ILE A 155 0.92 -7.14 -4.19
N MET A 156 0.75 -5.84 -4.43
CA MET A 156 -0.32 -5.05 -3.81
C MET A 156 -1.74 -5.50 -4.23
N LEU A 157 -1.88 -6.00 -5.46
CA LEU A 157 -3.17 -6.34 -6.06
C LEU A 157 -3.64 -7.78 -5.76
N VAL A 158 -2.78 -8.65 -5.21
CA VAL A 158 -3.14 -10.06 -4.92
C VAL A 158 -4.33 -10.21 -3.98
N PHE A 159 -4.56 -9.23 -3.09
CA PHE A 159 -5.70 -9.20 -2.20
C PHE A 159 -6.92 -8.49 -2.82
N GLY A 160 -6.69 -7.48 -3.65
CA GLY A 160 -7.74 -6.59 -4.14
C GLY A 160 -8.78 -7.29 -5.00
N VAL A 161 -8.36 -8.13 -5.96
CA VAL A 161 -9.29 -8.87 -6.83
C VAL A 161 -10.13 -9.89 -6.02
N PRO A 162 -9.54 -10.76 -5.18
CA PRO A 162 -10.32 -11.65 -4.32
C PRO A 162 -11.28 -10.94 -3.38
N LEU A 163 -10.86 -9.83 -2.75
CA LEU A 163 -11.71 -9.05 -1.85
C LEU A 163 -12.89 -8.44 -2.60
N ALA A 164 -12.64 -7.83 -3.76
CA ALA A 164 -13.71 -7.26 -4.59
C ALA A 164 -14.71 -8.33 -5.04
N TYR A 165 -14.21 -9.52 -5.44
CA TYR A 165 -15.07 -10.63 -5.82
C TYR A 165 -15.91 -11.13 -4.65
N SER A 166 -15.29 -11.36 -3.49
CA SER A 166 -15.99 -11.79 -2.27
C SER A 166 -17.10 -10.79 -1.88
N TYR A 167 -16.80 -9.50 -1.95
CA TYR A 167 -17.70 -8.44 -1.51
C TYR A 167 -18.84 -8.15 -2.49
N TYR A 168 -18.55 -8.04 -3.78
CA TYR A 168 -19.55 -7.65 -4.79
C TYR A 168 -20.25 -8.82 -5.45
N VAL A 169 -19.52 -9.90 -5.76
CA VAL A 169 -20.08 -11.06 -6.47
C VAL A 169 -20.69 -12.04 -5.46
N ARG A 170 -19.95 -12.42 -4.40
CA ARG A 170 -20.45 -13.33 -3.36
C ARG A 170 -21.23 -12.64 -2.24
N ARG A 171 -21.39 -11.32 -2.30
CA ARG A 171 -22.19 -10.49 -1.37
C ARG A 171 -21.84 -10.70 0.10
N ASN A 172 -20.55 -10.83 0.40
CA ASN A 172 -20.07 -10.95 1.77
C ASN A 172 -20.41 -9.69 2.58
N ASP A 173 -20.84 -9.88 3.83
CA ASP A 173 -21.27 -8.80 4.74
C ASP A 173 -20.11 -8.12 5.47
N ARG A 174 -18.88 -8.55 5.21
CA ARG A 174 -17.65 -8.02 5.81
C ARG A 174 -16.60 -7.77 4.73
N LEU A 175 -16.28 -6.51 4.47
CA LEU A 175 -15.18 -6.11 3.58
C LEU A 175 -13.84 -6.22 4.32
N SER A 176 -13.42 -7.44 4.62
CA SER A 176 -12.13 -7.72 5.24
C SER A 176 -11.56 -9.03 4.72
N LEU A 177 -10.27 -9.28 5.00
CA LEU A 177 -9.64 -10.54 4.62
C LEU A 177 -10.25 -11.70 5.38
N GLY A 178 -10.45 -11.56 6.70
CA GLY A 178 -11.19 -12.52 7.50
C GLY A 178 -12.58 -12.80 6.93
N GLY A 179 -13.28 -11.77 6.47
CA GLY A 179 -14.53 -11.89 5.71
C GLY A 179 -14.38 -12.81 4.51
N ALA A 180 -13.41 -12.56 3.62
CA ALA A 180 -13.18 -13.37 2.43
C ALA A 180 -12.88 -14.84 2.74
N PHE A 181 -12.28 -15.14 3.90
CA PHE A 181 -12.03 -16.52 4.36
C PHE A 181 -13.20 -17.17 5.13
N LYS A 182 -14.25 -16.44 5.49
CA LYS A 182 -15.35 -16.92 6.37
C LYS A 182 -15.95 -18.27 5.94
N GLY A 183 -16.09 -18.50 4.63
CA GLY A 183 -16.63 -19.75 4.06
C GLY A 183 -15.65 -20.92 3.94
N HIS A 184 -14.36 -20.71 4.27
CA HIS A 184 -13.28 -21.68 4.09
C HIS A 184 -12.78 -22.29 5.42
N PHE A 185 -13.28 -21.80 6.56
CA PHE A 185 -13.00 -22.37 7.87
C PHE A 185 -13.92 -23.55 8.20
N GLY A 186 -13.38 -24.57 8.87
CA GLY A 186 -14.20 -25.61 9.50
C GLY A 186 -15.06 -25.05 10.64
N LYS A 187 -16.10 -25.79 11.06
CA LYS A 187 -17.11 -25.35 12.05
C LYS A 187 -16.49 -24.70 13.31
N SER A 188 -15.44 -25.32 13.88
CA SER A 188 -14.76 -24.81 15.08
C SER A 188 -13.95 -23.52 14.84
N ALA A 189 -13.31 -23.37 13.68
CA ALA A 189 -12.48 -22.20 13.36
C ALA A 189 -13.28 -21.02 12.78
N SER A 190 -14.52 -21.24 12.34
CA SER A 190 -15.37 -20.21 11.73
C SER A 190 -15.69 -19.02 12.65
N VAL A 191 -15.59 -19.22 13.98
CA VAL A 191 -15.89 -18.18 14.98
C VAL A 191 -14.71 -17.23 15.21
N TRP A 192 -13.48 -17.73 15.22
CA TRP A 192 -12.29 -16.95 15.60
C TRP A 192 -11.29 -16.75 14.44
N GLY A 193 -11.25 -17.67 13.48
CA GLY A 193 -10.31 -17.66 12.35
C GLY A 193 -10.32 -16.37 11.54
N PRO A 194 -11.50 -15.85 11.14
CA PRO A 194 -11.60 -14.55 10.46
C PRO A 194 -10.97 -13.41 11.26
N ASN A 195 -11.15 -13.40 12.58
CA ASN A 195 -10.64 -12.34 13.45
C ASN A 195 -9.11 -12.41 13.60
N VAL A 196 -8.51 -13.60 13.58
CA VAL A 196 -7.04 -13.75 13.59
C VAL A 196 -6.42 -13.20 12.31
N ILE A 197 -7.04 -13.48 11.15
CA ILE A 197 -6.59 -12.91 9.88
C ILE A 197 -6.69 -11.38 9.92
N ASP A 198 -7.82 -10.85 10.36
CA ASP A 198 -8.00 -9.40 10.43
C ASP A 198 -7.07 -8.73 11.45
N LEU A 199 -6.68 -9.41 12.54
CA LEU A 199 -5.65 -8.89 13.45
C LEU A 199 -4.28 -8.74 12.78
N LEU A 200 -3.86 -9.72 11.96
CA LEU A 200 -2.62 -9.61 11.18
C LEU A 200 -2.67 -8.43 10.21
N VAL A 201 -3.83 -8.22 9.57
CA VAL A 201 -4.07 -7.07 8.69
C VAL A 201 -3.94 -5.77 9.45
N MET A 202 -4.57 -5.65 10.63
CA MET A 202 -4.46 -4.45 11.45
C MET A 202 -3.00 -4.11 11.76
N PHE A 203 -2.17 -5.11 12.09
CA PHE A 203 -0.74 -4.88 12.33
C PHE A 203 0.01 -4.40 11.09
N ALA A 204 -0.27 -5.00 9.94
CA ALA A 204 0.36 -4.59 8.70
C ALA A 204 -0.03 -3.16 8.29
N VAL A 205 -1.32 -2.82 8.36
CA VAL A 205 -1.79 -1.46 8.02
C VAL A 205 -1.24 -0.42 9.00
N LEU A 206 -1.18 -0.74 10.30
CA LEU A 206 -0.58 0.14 11.31
C LEU A 206 0.92 0.34 11.07
N GLY A 207 1.66 -0.75 10.85
CA GLY A 207 3.10 -0.68 10.60
C GLY A 207 3.42 0.14 9.35
N GLU A 208 2.68 -0.12 8.28
CA GLU A 208 2.81 0.59 7.00
C GLU A 208 2.51 2.08 7.13
N ALA A 209 1.37 2.44 7.72
CA ALA A 209 0.99 3.83 7.92
C ALA A 209 2.01 4.58 8.79
N THR A 210 2.55 3.89 9.80
CA THR A 210 3.59 4.43 10.68
C THR A 210 4.89 4.67 9.91
N THR A 211 5.31 3.72 9.07
CA THR A 211 6.50 3.86 8.21
C THR A 211 6.38 5.04 7.25
N ILE A 212 5.26 5.16 6.54
CA ILE A 212 5.07 6.27 5.59
C ILE A 212 5.13 7.62 6.29
N LEU A 213 4.49 7.78 7.47
CA LEU A 213 4.58 9.03 8.23
C LEU A 213 5.96 9.25 8.84
N GLY A 214 6.63 8.19 9.28
CA GLY A 214 7.99 8.26 9.80
C GLY A 214 9.00 8.76 8.79
N LEU A 215 8.76 8.52 7.48
CA LEU A 215 9.59 9.04 6.39
C LEU A 215 9.12 10.41 5.88
N GLY A 216 7.80 10.56 5.71
CA GLY A 216 7.20 11.77 5.14
C GLY A 216 7.31 12.99 6.04
N THR A 217 7.15 12.81 7.36
CA THR A 217 7.15 13.94 8.30
C THR A 217 8.52 14.61 8.40
N PRO A 218 9.65 13.88 8.57
CA PRO A 218 10.96 14.51 8.56
C PRO A 218 11.29 15.20 7.23
N MET A 219 10.96 14.58 6.09
CA MET A 219 11.17 15.19 4.77
C MET A 219 10.43 16.52 4.62
N LEU A 220 9.18 16.58 5.09
CA LEU A 220 8.39 17.80 5.12
C LEU A 220 8.95 18.85 6.08
N SER A 221 9.38 18.42 7.26
CA SER A 221 10.05 19.26 8.26
C SER A 221 11.31 19.91 7.70
N ALA A 222 12.18 19.13 7.07
CA ALA A 222 13.40 19.60 6.41
C ALA A 222 13.09 20.61 5.29
N SER A 223 12.08 20.33 4.48
CA SER A 223 11.65 21.20 3.40
C SER A 223 11.10 22.54 3.91
N ILE A 224 10.30 22.52 4.98
CA ILE A 224 9.78 23.74 5.64
C ILE A 224 10.92 24.52 6.27
N ALA A 225 11.80 23.85 7.02
CA ALA A 225 12.96 24.44 7.65
C ALA A 225 13.83 25.19 6.63
N LYS A 226 14.10 24.56 5.49
CA LYS A 226 14.85 25.14 4.37
C LYS A 226 14.13 26.34 3.75
N LEU A 227 12.81 26.27 3.57
CA LEU A 227 12.00 27.35 2.99
C LEU A 227 11.99 28.61 3.86
N VAL A 228 11.80 28.45 5.18
CA VAL A 228 11.65 29.59 6.10
C VAL A 228 12.96 30.01 6.77
N GLY A 229 14.04 29.25 6.57
CA GLY A 229 15.37 29.56 7.10
C GLY A 229 15.53 29.29 8.60
N ILE A 230 14.83 28.29 9.15
CA ILE A 230 14.98 27.86 10.55
C ILE A 230 15.76 26.54 10.65
N PRO A 231 16.41 26.24 11.79
CA PRO A 231 17.06 24.95 11.99
C PRO A 231 16.07 23.79 11.99
N GLU A 232 16.48 22.67 11.41
CA GLU A 232 15.78 21.39 11.58
C GLU A 232 15.87 20.95 13.04
N SER A 233 14.76 20.45 13.59
CA SER A 233 14.74 19.89 14.94
C SER A 233 13.64 18.85 15.07
N PHE A 234 13.84 17.88 15.98
CA PHE A 234 12.81 16.90 16.28
C PHE A 234 11.51 17.57 16.77
N SER A 235 11.63 18.66 17.53
CA SER A 235 10.48 19.45 17.97
C SER A 235 9.69 20.03 16.79
N LEU A 236 10.35 20.58 15.77
CA LEU A 236 9.69 21.08 14.56
C LEU A 236 8.92 19.96 13.85
N THR A 237 9.57 18.81 13.67
CA THR A 237 8.97 17.62 13.02
C THR A 237 7.71 17.16 13.77
N VAL A 238 7.76 17.08 15.11
CA VAL A 238 6.60 16.71 15.93
C VAL A 238 5.50 17.77 15.87
N THR A 239 5.83 19.06 15.94
CA THR A 239 4.85 20.15 15.82
C THR A 239 4.11 20.09 14.48
N ILE A 240 4.83 19.88 13.39
CA ILE A 240 4.27 19.75 12.05
C ILE A 240 3.30 18.55 11.99
N LEU A 241 3.71 17.39 12.50
CA LEU A 241 2.85 16.20 12.55
C LEU A 241 1.58 16.42 13.38
N LEU A 242 1.69 17.11 14.51
CA LEU A 242 0.54 17.44 15.37
C LEU A 242 -0.45 18.35 14.64
N ILE A 243 0.03 19.44 14.03
CA ILE A 243 -0.80 20.35 13.23
C ILE A 243 -1.52 19.57 12.12
N TRP A 244 -0.79 18.68 11.42
CA TRP A 244 -1.38 17.86 10.36
C TRP A 244 -2.46 16.92 10.85
N THR A 245 -2.16 16.20 11.93
CA THR A 245 -3.09 15.25 12.54
C THR A 245 -4.36 15.98 12.97
N LEU A 246 -4.25 17.19 13.52
CA LEU A 246 -5.39 18.03 13.91
C LEU A 246 -6.23 18.48 12.72
N ILE A 247 -5.60 18.93 11.63
CA ILE A 247 -6.32 19.31 10.39
C ILE A 247 -7.10 18.10 9.85
N PHE A 248 -6.44 16.94 9.78
CA PHE A 248 -7.06 15.71 9.31
C PHE A 248 -8.24 15.26 10.21
N CYS A 249 -8.03 15.23 11.53
CA CYS A 249 -9.05 14.83 12.49
C CYS A 249 -10.26 15.76 12.41
N THR A 250 -10.04 17.06 12.25
CA THR A 250 -11.10 18.05 12.08
C THR A 250 -11.89 17.79 10.79
N SER A 251 -11.20 17.49 9.67
CA SER A 251 -11.84 17.13 8.40
C SER A 251 -12.75 15.90 8.52
N THR A 252 -12.25 14.83 9.15
CA THR A 252 -13.01 13.59 9.40
C THR A 252 -14.18 13.82 10.34
N PHE A 253 -13.99 14.60 11.41
CA PHE A 253 -15.04 14.93 12.38
C PHE A 253 -16.20 15.69 11.70
N LEU A 254 -15.87 16.68 10.86
CA LEU A 254 -16.85 17.44 10.09
C LEU A 254 -17.49 16.63 8.94
N GLY A 255 -16.91 15.48 8.58
CA GLY A 255 -17.42 14.63 7.52
C GLY A 255 -17.19 15.19 6.13
N LEU A 256 -16.05 15.86 5.93
CA LEU A 256 -15.61 16.39 4.65
C LEU A 256 -15.08 15.29 3.70
N ASP A 257 -15.34 14.02 4.02
CA ASP A 257 -14.88 12.79 3.33
C ASP A 257 -15.18 12.77 1.82
N ARG A 258 -16.23 13.49 1.39
CA ARG A 258 -16.54 13.68 -0.05
C ARG A 258 -15.44 14.43 -0.82
N GLY A 259 -14.47 15.02 -0.11
CA GLY A 259 -13.35 15.77 -0.66
C GLY A 259 -12.23 14.91 -1.22
N LEU A 260 -12.14 13.61 -0.88
CA LEU A 260 -11.00 12.75 -1.27
C LEU A 260 -10.79 12.70 -2.78
N LYS A 261 -11.84 12.44 -3.55
CA LYS A 261 -11.76 12.45 -5.02
C LYS A 261 -11.18 13.77 -5.55
N LYS A 262 -11.62 14.91 -5.00
CA LYS A 262 -11.18 16.24 -5.42
C LYS A 262 -9.73 16.49 -5.00
N LEU A 263 -9.37 16.16 -3.76
CA LEU A 263 -8.02 16.28 -3.24
C LEU A 263 -7.03 15.39 -4.02
N SER A 264 -7.33 14.11 -4.23
CA SER A 264 -6.49 13.21 -5.02
C SER A 264 -6.32 13.72 -6.46
N THR A 265 -7.39 14.22 -7.09
CA THR A 265 -7.31 14.78 -8.45
C THR A 265 -6.44 16.03 -8.50
N ILE A 266 -6.63 16.99 -7.57
CA ILE A 266 -5.77 18.18 -7.45
C ILE A 266 -4.32 17.75 -7.21
N ASN A 267 -4.10 16.73 -6.40
CA ASN A 267 -2.77 16.27 -6.07
C ASN A 267 -2.03 15.67 -7.26
N VAL A 268 -2.74 14.93 -8.12
CA VAL A 268 -2.17 14.45 -9.39
C VAL A 268 -1.75 15.62 -10.27
N TYR A 269 -2.56 16.67 -10.38
CA TYR A 269 -2.18 17.86 -11.14
C TYR A 269 -0.97 18.58 -10.53
N LEU A 270 -0.89 18.70 -9.21
CA LEU A 270 0.28 19.27 -8.51
C LEU A 270 1.54 18.44 -8.79
N ALA A 271 1.44 17.11 -8.67
CA ALA A 271 2.53 16.20 -8.95
C ALA A 271 3.04 16.34 -10.39
N VAL A 272 2.14 16.25 -11.37
CA VAL A 272 2.48 16.38 -12.80
C VAL A 272 3.09 17.74 -13.09
N SER A 273 2.56 18.82 -12.51
CA SER A 273 3.11 20.16 -12.69
C SER A 273 4.52 20.28 -12.15
N LEU A 274 4.79 19.73 -10.96
CA LEU A 274 6.12 19.75 -10.35
C LEU A 274 7.11 18.89 -11.14
N LEU A 275 6.70 17.73 -11.64
CA LEU A 275 7.52 16.87 -12.49
C LEU A 275 7.86 17.55 -13.82
N ILE A 276 6.88 18.15 -14.49
CA ILE A 276 7.09 18.92 -15.73
C ILE A 276 8.07 20.07 -15.47
N PHE A 277 7.85 20.83 -14.40
CA PHE A 277 8.76 21.90 -14.01
C PHE A 277 10.18 21.38 -13.80
N THR A 278 10.34 20.31 -13.01
CA THR A 278 11.65 19.73 -12.66
C THR A 278 12.37 19.19 -13.90
N LEU A 279 11.65 18.58 -14.82
CA LEU A 279 12.19 18.07 -16.09
C LEU A 279 12.81 19.19 -16.94
N PHE A 280 12.11 20.32 -17.08
CA PHE A 280 12.54 21.44 -17.93
C PHE A 280 13.48 22.43 -17.22
N ALA A 281 13.37 22.55 -15.90
CA ALA A 281 14.27 23.37 -15.09
C ALA A 281 15.60 22.66 -14.80
N GLY A 282 15.58 21.32 -14.80
CA GLY A 282 16.76 20.48 -14.67
C GLY A 282 17.43 20.14 -16.01
N PRO A 283 18.41 19.23 -16.01
CA PRO A 283 19.14 18.80 -17.19
C PRO A 283 18.30 17.83 -18.03
N THR A 284 17.32 18.36 -18.79
CA THR A 284 16.31 17.59 -19.53
C THR A 284 16.91 16.46 -20.38
N SER A 285 18.00 16.74 -21.12
CA SER A 285 18.65 15.75 -21.96
C SER A 285 19.24 14.60 -21.15
N PHE A 286 19.88 14.89 -20.01
CA PHE A 286 20.40 13.87 -19.11
C PHE A 286 19.26 13.00 -18.57
N ILE A 287 18.19 13.63 -18.06
CA ILE A 287 17.03 12.93 -17.51
C ILE A 287 16.42 11.95 -18.53
N LEU A 288 16.17 12.41 -19.76
CA LEU A 288 15.53 11.58 -20.79
C LEU A 288 16.44 10.48 -21.32
N ASN A 289 17.74 10.75 -21.50
CA ASN A 289 18.70 9.74 -21.92
C ASN A 289 18.89 8.67 -20.84
N THR A 290 19.08 9.08 -19.58
CA THR A 290 19.20 8.17 -18.44
C THR A 290 17.97 7.31 -18.29
N PHE A 291 16.76 7.90 -18.34
CA PHE A 291 15.51 7.13 -18.30
C PHE A 291 15.41 6.11 -19.43
N THR A 292 15.74 6.51 -20.66
CA THR A 292 15.71 5.60 -21.82
C THR A 292 16.68 4.44 -21.65
N ASN A 293 17.90 4.71 -21.17
CA ASN A 293 18.89 3.67 -20.85
C ASN A 293 18.39 2.72 -19.75
N SER A 294 17.84 3.27 -18.66
CA SER A 294 17.29 2.49 -17.56
C SER A 294 16.19 1.53 -18.00
N ILE A 295 15.31 1.96 -18.91
CA ILE A 295 14.30 1.07 -19.49
C ILE A 295 14.96 -0.11 -20.22
N GLY A 296 15.98 0.13 -21.04
CA GLY A 296 16.75 -0.91 -21.71
C GLY A 296 17.39 -1.91 -20.73
N LEU A 297 18.06 -1.40 -19.70
CA LEU A 297 18.69 -2.22 -18.65
C LEU A 297 17.68 -3.12 -17.92
N ILE A 298 16.53 -2.56 -17.54
CA ILE A 298 15.48 -3.32 -16.85
C ILE A 298 14.92 -4.40 -17.75
N PHE A 299 14.58 -4.09 -19.01
CA PHE A 299 14.05 -5.10 -19.93
C PHE A 299 15.04 -6.23 -20.19
N GLN A 300 16.32 -5.92 -20.37
CA GLN A 300 17.37 -6.92 -20.57
C GLN A 300 17.57 -7.81 -19.35
N ASN A 301 17.44 -7.26 -18.14
CA ASN A 301 17.81 -7.94 -16.90
C ASN A 301 16.63 -8.32 -16.00
N ALA A 302 15.37 -8.12 -16.42
CA ALA A 302 14.19 -8.29 -15.59
C ALA A 302 14.15 -9.65 -14.88
N ILE A 303 14.47 -10.74 -15.59
CA ILE A 303 14.49 -12.09 -15.02
C ILE A 303 15.59 -12.22 -13.95
N ARG A 304 16.79 -11.70 -14.23
CA ARG A 304 17.89 -11.70 -13.26
C ARG A 304 17.49 -10.91 -12.02
N MET A 305 16.98 -9.69 -12.17
CA MET A 305 16.54 -8.85 -11.06
C MET A 305 15.43 -9.51 -10.23
N THR A 306 14.51 -10.23 -10.87
CA THR A 306 13.39 -10.94 -10.21
C THR A 306 13.84 -12.10 -9.34
N PHE A 307 14.94 -12.76 -9.69
CA PHE A 307 15.40 -13.98 -9.00
C PHE A 307 16.80 -13.84 -8.36
N TRP A 308 17.39 -12.65 -8.35
CA TRP A 308 18.71 -12.45 -7.78
C TRP A 308 18.66 -12.35 -6.25
N THR A 309 19.26 -13.32 -5.58
CA THR A 309 19.36 -13.41 -4.11
C THR A 309 20.78 -13.32 -3.58
N ASP A 310 21.75 -13.11 -4.48
CA ASP A 310 23.19 -13.06 -4.20
C ASP A 310 23.73 -14.15 -3.23
N PRO A 311 23.50 -15.45 -3.50
CA PRO A 311 23.82 -16.51 -2.54
C PRO A 311 25.33 -16.78 -2.40
N VAL A 312 26.14 -16.37 -3.38
CA VAL A 312 27.58 -16.63 -3.43
C VAL A 312 28.39 -15.40 -3.06
N GLY A 313 28.10 -14.24 -3.67
CA GLY A 313 28.78 -12.99 -3.35
C GLY A 313 28.47 -12.49 -1.94
N GLN A 314 27.26 -12.79 -1.45
CA GLN A 314 26.80 -12.45 -0.10
C GLN A 314 26.98 -10.96 0.24
N GLY A 315 26.90 -10.09 -0.76
CA GLY A 315 27.03 -8.64 -0.60
C GLY A 315 25.83 -7.99 0.08
N GLY A 316 24.74 -8.73 0.29
CA GLY A 316 23.58 -8.28 1.07
C GLY A 316 22.65 -7.30 0.34
N TRP A 317 22.97 -6.93 -0.91
CA TRP A 317 22.22 -5.93 -1.65
C TRP A 317 20.75 -6.32 -1.89
N PRO A 318 20.41 -7.51 -2.46
CA PRO A 318 19.01 -7.86 -2.68
C PRO A 318 18.23 -7.99 -1.37
N GLN A 319 18.92 -8.32 -0.27
CA GLN A 319 18.35 -8.39 1.09
C GLN A 319 17.99 -7.01 1.64
N GLY A 320 18.87 -6.03 1.49
CA GLY A 320 18.65 -4.65 1.94
C GLY A 320 17.62 -3.89 1.12
N TRP A 321 17.43 -4.28 -0.15
CA TRP A 321 16.62 -3.52 -1.11
C TRP A 321 15.45 -4.31 -1.68
N THR A 322 15.68 -5.25 -2.61
CA THR A 322 14.58 -5.89 -3.34
C THR A 322 13.65 -6.68 -2.44
N ILE A 323 14.21 -7.50 -1.53
CA ILE A 323 13.42 -8.30 -0.60
C ILE A 323 12.71 -7.39 0.40
N PHE A 324 13.38 -6.34 0.88
CA PHE A 324 12.76 -5.33 1.73
C PHE A 324 11.56 -4.67 1.04
N PHE A 325 11.71 -4.19 -0.20
CA PHE A 325 10.60 -3.58 -0.93
C PHE A 325 9.48 -4.57 -1.19
N PHE A 326 9.78 -5.82 -1.55
CA PHE A 326 8.72 -6.83 -1.73
C PHE A 326 7.96 -7.11 -0.43
N ALA A 327 8.67 -7.15 0.70
CA ALA A 327 8.04 -7.25 2.01
C ALA A 327 7.19 -6.01 2.33
N TRP A 328 7.71 -4.80 2.09
CA TRP A 328 6.96 -3.55 2.22
C TRP A 328 5.67 -3.62 1.40
N TRP A 329 5.75 -3.88 0.09
CA TRP A 329 4.59 -3.95 -0.78
C TRP A 329 3.57 -4.97 -0.32
N LEU A 330 4.02 -6.11 0.22
CA LEU A 330 3.16 -7.12 0.78
C LEU A 330 2.50 -6.67 2.11
N GLY A 331 3.21 -5.94 2.95
CA GLY A 331 2.65 -5.31 4.15
C GLY A 331 1.57 -4.27 3.82
N ALA A 332 1.75 -3.51 2.74
CA ALA A 332 0.77 -2.57 2.21
C ALA A 332 -0.44 -3.26 1.53
N ALA A 333 -0.23 -4.44 0.95
CA ALA A 333 -1.18 -5.08 0.06
C ALA A 333 -2.60 -5.30 0.64
N PRO A 334 -2.80 -5.64 1.93
CA PRO A 334 -4.13 -5.72 2.52
C PRO A 334 -4.93 -4.42 2.48
N PHE A 335 -4.33 -3.28 2.86
CA PHE A 335 -5.06 -2.00 2.88
C PHE A 335 -5.33 -1.52 1.45
N VAL A 336 -4.35 -1.66 0.56
CA VAL A 336 -4.52 -1.35 -0.86
C VAL A 336 -5.60 -2.24 -1.47
N GLY A 337 -5.64 -3.52 -1.10
CA GLY A 337 -6.65 -4.48 -1.56
C GLY A 337 -8.06 -4.12 -1.10
N VAL A 338 -8.26 -3.77 0.16
CA VAL A 338 -9.56 -3.32 0.70
C VAL A 338 -10.02 -2.03 0.00
N PHE A 339 -9.12 -1.06 -0.13
CA PHE A 339 -9.41 0.20 -0.80
C PHE A 339 -9.75 -0.01 -2.27
N LEU A 340 -8.92 -0.78 -2.99
CA LEU A 340 -9.13 -1.10 -4.39
C LEU A 340 -10.47 -1.81 -4.59
N ALA A 341 -10.80 -2.78 -3.74
CA ALA A 341 -12.08 -3.45 -3.80
C ALA A 341 -13.21 -2.42 -3.72
N LYS A 342 -13.24 -1.58 -2.67
CA LYS A 342 -14.27 -0.56 -2.46
C LYS A 342 -14.50 0.36 -3.66
N ILE A 343 -13.44 0.78 -4.36
CA ILE A 343 -13.55 1.72 -5.50
C ILE A 343 -13.72 1.04 -6.86
N SER A 344 -13.78 -0.29 -6.93
CA SER A 344 -13.79 -1.06 -8.19
C SER A 344 -15.14 -1.68 -8.55
N LYS A 345 -16.23 -1.30 -7.85
CA LYS A 345 -17.59 -1.75 -8.20
C LYS A 345 -17.90 -1.48 -9.67
N GLY A 346 -18.47 -2.46 -10.36
CA GLY A 346 -18.89 -2.37 -11.77
C GLY A 346 -17.76 -2.55 -12.79
N ARG A 347 -16.51 -2.71 -12.35
CA ARG A 347 -15.36 -3.03 -13.21
C ARG A 347 -15.21 -4.55 -13.39
N THR A 348 -14.53 -4.94 -14.46
CA THR A 348 -14.17 -6.34 -14.70
C THR A 348 -12.91 -6.75 -13.94
N ILE A 349 -12.75 -8.05 -13.67
CA ILE A 349 -11.53 -8.59 -13.08
C ILE A 349 -10.29 -8.18 -13.90
N ARG A 350 -10.38 -8.17 -15.23
CA ARG A 350 -9.28 -7.74 -16.11
C ARG A 350 -8.88 -6.30 -15.86
N GLU A 351 -9.85 -5.39 -15.78
CA GLU A 351 -9.54 -3.99 -15.51
C GLU A 351 -8.82 -3.85 -14.17
N VAL A 352 -9.33 -4.49 -13.11
CA VAL A 352 -8.76 -4.40 -11.76
C VAL A 352 -7.39 -5.07 -11.65
N ALA A 353 -7.14 -6.16 -12.37
CA ALA A 353 -5.87 -6.86 -12.35
C ALA A 353 -4.77 -6.17 -13.19
N ILE A 354 -5.12 -5.59 -14.34
CA ILE A 354 -4.14 -5.14 -15.34
C ILE A 354 -3.95 -3.63 -15.36
N ALA A 355 -5.03 -2.84 -15.25
CA ALA A 355 -4.91 -1.39 -15.39
C ALA A 355 -4.04 -0.75 -14.30
N PRO A 356 -4.15 -1.13 -13.01
CA PRO A 356 -3.25 -0.61 -11.98
C PRO A 356 -1.79 -1.00 -12.18
N LEU A 357 -1.53 -2.22 -12.64
CA LEU A 357 -0.19 -2.69 -12.93
C LEU A 357 0.48 -1.82 -14.02
N ILE A 358 -0.23 -1.46 -15.08
CA ILE A 358 0.32 -0.63 -16.16
C ILE A 358 0.43 0.83 -15.74
N TRP A 359 -0.71 1.47 -15.43
CA TRP A 359 -0.76 2.91 -15.19
C TRP A 359 -0.02 3.30 -13.92
N GLY A 360 -0.08 2.44 -12.90
CA GLY A 360 0.65 2.62 -11.67
C GLY A 360 2.16 2.57 -11.86
N SER A 361 2.66 1.54 -12.56
CA SER A 361 4.10 1.41 -12.84
C SER A 361 4.61 2.57 -13.70
N LEU A 362 3.85 2.98 -14.71
CA LEU A 362 4.21 4.13 -15.56
C LEU A 362 4.28 5.43 -14.75
N GLY A 363 3.31 5.65 -13.86
CA GLY A 363 3.32 6.79 -12.94
C GLY A 363 4.60 6.80 -12.11
N CYS A 364 4.94 5.69 -11.45
CA CYS A 364 6.17 5.58 -10.67
C CYS A 364 7.43 5.78 -11.51
N ALA A 365 7.48 5.20 -12.71
CA ALA A 365 8.61 5.33 -13.63
C ALA A 365 8.89 6.80 -13.99
N VAL A 366 7.85 7.62 -14.18
CA VAL A 366 8.01 9.06 -14.45
C VAL A 366 8.60 9.81 -13.25
N PHE A 367 8.20 9.47 -12.02
CA PHE A 367 8.80 10.08 -10.82
C PHE A 367 10.29 9.73 -10.73
N PHE A 368 10.65 8.46 -10.90
CA PHE A 368 12.06 8.03 -10.89
C PHE A 368 12.86 8.61 -12.06
N ALA A 369 12.26 8.75 -13.24
CA ALA A 369 12.90 9.41 -14.37
C ALA A 369 13.30 10.85 -14.00
N VAL A 370 12.35 11.63 -13.50
CA VAL A 370 12.55 13.07 -13.28
C VAL A 370 13.28 13.35 -11.96
N PHE A 371 12.73 12.90 -10.84
CA PHE A 371 13.34 13.15 -9.53
C PHE A 371 14.60 12.31 -9.33
N GLY A 372 14.58 11.04 -9.73
CA GLY A 372 15.77 10.22 -9.63
C GLY A 372 16.87 10.67 -10.58
N GLY A 373 16.50 11.08 -11.80
CA GLY A 373 17.42 11.64 -12.77
C GLY A 373 18.08 12.94 -12.30
N ILE A 374 17.33 13.87 -11.67
CA ILE A 374 17.95 15.09 -11.15
C ILE A 374 18.82 14.82 -9.92
N SER A 375 18.40 13.95 -9.00
CA SER A 375 19.22 13.54 -7.85
C SER A 375 20.55 12.95 -8.32
N LEU A 376 20.51 12.04 -9.30
CA LEU A 376 21.71 11.43 -9.85
C LEU A 376 22.59 12.45 -10.58
N ASN A 377 22.00 13.39 -11.32
CA ASN A 377 22.77 14.43 -11.98
C ASN A 377 23.52 15.33 -10.97
N ILE A 378 22.84 15.72 -9.88
CA ILE A 378 23.45 16.53 -8.82
C ILE A 378 24.56 15.75 -8.12
N GLU A 379 24.39 14.44 -7.88
CA GLU A 379 25.45 13.62 -7.30
C GLU A 379 26.68 13.53 -8.21
N LEU A 380 26.48 13.36 -9.52
CA LEU A 380 27.57 13.16 -10.48
C LEU A 380 28.31 14.46 -10.86
N TYR A 381 27.57 15.56 -10.96
CA TYR A 381 28.10 16.81 -11.54
C TYR A 381 27.92 18.04 -10.64
N GLY A 382 27.21 17.90 -9.52
CA GLY A 382 27.02 18.97 -8.55
C GLY A 382 28.26 19.23 -7.70
N ALA A 383 28.31 20.42 -7.09
CA ALA A 383 29.46 20.83 -6.28
C ALA A 383 29.53 20.12 -4.90
N GLN A 384 28.40 19.59 -4.41
CA GLN A 384 28.30 18.90 -3.13
C GLN A 384 27.86 17.46 -3.37
N SER A 385 28.54 16.50 -2.74
CA SER A 385 28.11 15.10 -2.75
C SER A 385 26.85 14.93 -1.89
N MET A 386 25.77 14.47 -2.53
CA MET A 386 24.52 14.09 -1.87
C MET A 386 24.70 12.78 -1.09
N THR A 387 25.55 11.89 -1.59
CA THR A 387 26.00 10.69 -0.85
C THR A 387 26.60 11.04 0.50
N GLN A 388 27.53 11.99 0.54
CA GLN A 388 28.15 12.43 1.80
C GLN A 388 27.15 13.16 2.69
N LEU A 389 26.35 14.07 2.12
CA LEU A 389 25.32 14.80 2.89
C LEU A 389 24.31 13.84 3.53
N MET A 390 23.93 12.77 2.83
CA MET A 390 23.02 11.75 3.36
C MET A 390 23.62 10.98 4.51
N ALA A 391 24.93 10.70 4.48
CA ALA A 391 25.63 10.07 5.59
C ALA A 391 25.69 11.00 6.82
N ASP A 392 25.92 12.30 6.61
CA ASP A 392 26.16 13.26 7.69
C ASP A 392 24.86 13.81 8.32
N SER A 393 23.85 14.06 7.50
CA SER A 393 22.62 14.78 7.90
C SER A 393 21.35 13.98 7.66
N GLY A 394 21.45 12.80 7.05
CA GLY A 394 20.32 11.93 6.78
C GLY A 394 19.54 12.26 5.51
N PRO A 395 18.58 11.40 5.15
CA PRO A 395 17.88 11.45 3.87
C PRO A 395 16.93 12.64 3.75
N ALA A 396 16.24 13.04 4.82
CA ALA A 396 15.30 14.16 4.80
C ALA A 396 15.99 15.49 4.43
N THR A 397 17.11 15.80 5.08
CA THR A 397 17.94 16.97 4.77
C THR A 397 18.51 16.90 3.36
N THR A 398 18.92 15.70 2.91
CA THR A 398 19.44 15.49 1.55
C THR A 398 18.37 15.76 0.49
N ILE A 399 17.13 15.31 0.69
CA ILE A 399 16.01 15.63 -0.20
C ILE A 399 15.79 17.14 -0.28
N ALA A 400 15.77 17.84 0.86
CA ALA A 400 15.64 19.29 0.88
C ALA A 400 16.82 19.99 0.17
N ALA A 401 18.04 19.47 0.31
CA ALA A 401 19.21 19.99 -0.39
C ALA A 401 19.09 19.81 -1.92
N ILE A 402 18.67 18.64 -2.39
CA ILE A 402 18.42 18.37 -3.82
C ILE A 402 17.37 19.33 -4.38
N LEU A 403 16.25 19.50 -3.68
CA LEU A 403 15.20 20.44 -4.09
C LEU A 403 15.69 21.89 -4.12
N SER A 404 16.65 22.25 -3.26
CA SER A 404 17.22 23.60 -3.25
C SER A 404 18.15 23.90 -4.43
N GLN A 405 18.60 22.88 -5.16
CA GLN A 405 19.38 23.04 -6.40
C GLN A 405 18.49 23.38 -7.61
N LEU A 406 17.17 23.23 -7.50
CA LEU A 406 16.26 23.61 -8.58
C LEU A 406 16.15 25.14 -8.70
N PRO A 407 16.06 25.68 -9.94
CA PRO A 407 15.76 27.08 -10.15
C PRO A 407 14.49 27.51 -9.42
N ILE A 408 14.47 28.76 -8.92
CA ILE A 408 13.29 29.34 -8.24
C ILE A 408 12.85 28.48 -7.04
N ALA A 409 13.78 28.08 -6.19
CA ALA A 409 13.50 27.28 -4.99
C ALA A 409 12.38 27.86 -4.11
N THR A 410 12.22 29.19 -4.10
CA THR A 410 11.14 29.91 -3.40
C THR A 410 9.73 29.52 -3.88
N VAL A 411 9.58 28.97 -5.09
CA VAL A 411 8.32 28.43 -5.63
C VAL A 411 8.27 26.90 -5.52
N VAL A 412 9.41 26.23 -5.73
CA VAL A 412 9.51 24.76 -5.65
C VAL A 412 9.11 24.25 -4.27
N PHE A 413 9.66 24.83 -3.20
CA PHE A 413 9.39 24.38 -1.84
C PHE A 413 7.91 24.49 -1.45
N PRO A 414 7.21 25.64 -1.63
CA PRO A 414 5.77 25.72 -1.37
C PRO A 414 4.94 24.68 -2.13
N LEU A 415 5.25 24.45 -3.42
CA LEU A 415 4.53 23.46 -4.23
C LEU A 415 4.81 22.03 -3.75
N PHE A 416 6.07 21.72 -3.44
CA PHE A 416 6.47 20.42 -2.89
C PHE A 416 5.82 20.17 -1.53
N ILE A 417 5.83 21.15 -0.63
CA ILE A 417 5.18 21.06 0.68
C ILE A 417 3.67 20.85 0.53
N LEU A 418 3.02 21.54 -0.41
CA LEU A 418 1.59 21.35 -0.67
C LEU A 418 1.29 19.96 -1.26
N LEU A 419 2.09 19.50 -2.21
CA LEU A 419 1.99 18.14 -2.79
C LEU A 419 2.10 17.07 -1.69
N MET A 420 3.13 17.20 -0.85
CA MET A 420 3.40 16.27 0.23
C MET A 420 2.36 16.35 1.36
N PHE A 421 1.86 17.55 1.67
CA PHE A 421 0.72 17.76 2.56
C PHE A 421 -0.47 16.91 2.11
N VAL A 422 -0.83 16.98 0.83
CA VAL A 422 -2.03 16.30 0.32
C VAL A 422 -1.80 14.79 0.19
N PHE A 423 -0.58 14.33 -0.16
CA PHE A 423 -0.25 12.91 -0.13
C PHE A 423 -0.33 12.34 1.29
N CYS A 424 0.35 12.92 2.27
CA CYS A 424 0.25 12.50 3.68
C CYS A 424 -1.21 12.54 4.17
N ALA A 425 -1.91 13.63 3.84
CA ALA A 425 -3.35 13.81 3.89
C ALA A 425 -4.15 12.54 3.56
N THR A 426 -4.01 12.15 2.29
CA THR A 426 -4.76 11.08 1.65
C THR A 426 -4.31 9.70 2.14
N THR A 427 -3.03 9.53 2.48
CA THR A 427 -2.51 8.28 3.04
C THR A 427 -3.07 8.02 4.43
N ILE A 428 -2.97 8.98 5.36
CA ILE A 428 -3.54 8.83 6.72
C ILE A 428 -5.04 8.53 6.63
N ASP A 429 -5.73 9.25 5.76
CA ASP A 429 -7.14 9.06 5.48
C ASP A 429 -7.47 7.61 5.08
N SER A 430 -6.73 7.09 4.11
CA SER A 430 -6.94 5.75 3.55
C SER A 430 -6.55 4.64 4.52
N CYS A 431 -5.44 4.80 5.25
CA CYS A 431 -4.98 3.84 6.26
C CYS A 431 -5.95 3.78 7.44
N SER A 432 -6.33 4.93 8.00
CA SER A 432 -7.28 5.00 9.11
C SER A 432 -8.67 4.49 8.72
N TYR A 433 -9.10 4.75 7.48
CA TYR A 433 -10.32 4.20 6.90
C TYR A 433 -10.25 2.67 6.80
N SER A 434 -9.15 2.13 6.28
CA SER A 434 -8.95 0.69 6.15
C SER A 434 -8.93 -0.01 7.51
N LEU A 435 -8.23 0.56 8.51
CA LEU A 435 -8.26 0.08 9.89
C LEU A 435 -9.69 0.05 10.43
N ALA A 436 -10.44 1.15 10.25
CA ALA A 436 -11.82 1.24 10.71
C ALA A 436 -12.73 0.18 10.05
N ILE A 437 -12.56 -0.12 8.76
CA ILE A 437 -13.28 -1.19 8.07
C ILE A 437 -12.92 -2.56 8.65
N VAL A 438 -11.63 -2.87 8.79
CA VAL A 438 -11.15 -4.20 9.20
C VAL A 438 -11.61 -4.54 10.62
N CYS A 439 -11.70 -3.55 11.51
CA CYS A 439 -12.25 -3.71 12.85
C CYS A 439 -13.76 -3.39 12.95
N THR A 440 -14.51 -3.42 11.85
CA THR A 440 -15.97 -3.32 11.82
C THR A 440 -16.61 -4.70 11.64
N LYS A 441 -17.61 -5.03 12.46
CA LYS A 441 -18.21 -6.38 12.51
C LYS A 441 -18.93 -6.78 11.22
N ALA A 442 -19.70 -5.85 10.66
CA ALA A 442 -20.41 -6.00 9.40
C ALA A 442 -20.48 -4.64 8.71
N LEU A 443 -20.20 -4.62 7.41
CA LEU A 443 -20.19 -3.42 6.59
C LEU A 443 -20.89 -3.73 5.27
N LYS A 444 -22.20 -3.48 5.22
CA LYS A 444 -23.00 -3.76 4.02
C LYS A 444 -22.59 -2.84 2.87
N GLN A 445 -22.92 -3.24 1.65
CA GLN A 445 -22.65 -2.43 0.46
C GLN A 445 -23.33 -1.05 0.59
N GLY A 446 -22.53 0.00 0.42
CA GLY A 446 -22.99 1.39 0.58
C GLY A 446 -22.90 1.94 2.01
N GLU A 447 -22.50 1.14 2.99
CA GLU A 447 -22.19 1.62 4.34
C GLU A 447 -20.74 2.10 4.44
N GLU A 448 -20.51 2.99 5.41
CA GLU A 448 -19.21 3.52 5.78
C GLU A 448 -18.94 3.21 7.27
N PRO A 449 -17.68 2.94 7.67
CA PRO A 449 -17.34 2.77 9.07
C PRO A 449 -17.64 4.04 9.86
N ALA A 450 -17.90 3.90 11.16
CA ALA A 450 -18.17 5.04 12.02
C ALA A 450 -16.99 6.04 12.03
N ARG A 451 -17.29 7.34 11.94
CA ARG A 451 -16.27 8.40 11.82
C ARG A 451 -15.33 8.46 13.01
N TRP A 452 -15.85 8.20 14.21
CA TRP A 452 -15.04 8.14 15.42
C TRP A 452 -13.98 7.04 15.36
N ASN A 453 -14.32 5.89 14.78
CA ASN A 453 -13.41 4.74 14.64
C ASN A 453 -12.25 5.11 13.71
N ARG A 454 -12.56 5.75 12.57
CA ARG A 454 -11.53 6.26 11.66
C ARG A 454 -10.64 7.30 12.31
N MET A 455 -11.23 8.31 12.97
CA MET A 455 -10.45 9.36 13.64
C MET A 455 -9.55 8.78 14.74
N PHE A 456 -10.04 7.79 15.50
CA PHE A 456 -9.28 7.09 16.52
C PHE A 456 -8.00 6.46 15.94
N TRP A 457 -8.12 5.71 14.84
CA TRP A 457 -6.95 5.08 14.21
C TRP A 457 -5.99 6.09 13.57
N ALA A 458 -6.47 7.20 13.04
CA ALA A 458 -5.60 8.26 12.53
C ALA A 458 -4.72 8.88 13.64
N ILE A 459 -5.29 9.10 14.82
CA ILE A 459 -4.54 9.56 16.00
C ILE A 459 -3.52 8.49 16.44
N GLY A 460 -3.93 7.21 16.45
CA GLY A 460 -3.05 6.08 16.77
C GLY A 460 -1.83 6.01 15.84
N ILE A 461 -2.04 6.15 14.52
CA ILE A 461 -0.95 6.20 13.53
C ILE A 461 -0.01 7.38 13.81
N GLY A 462 -0.54 8.56 14.10
CA GLY A 462 0.27 9.75 14.42
C GLY A 462 1.14 9.55 15.67
N ILE A 463 0.57 8.97 16.74
CA ILE A 463 1.32 8.66 17.97
C ILE A 463 2.44 7.67 17.68
N SER A 464 2.14 6.58 16.97
CA SER A 464 3.14 5.58 16.62
C SER A 464 4.25 6.14 15.73
N ALA A 465 3.92 7.09 14.83
CA ALA A 465 4.90 7.74 13.98
C ALA A 465 5.89 8.58 14.82
N VAL A 466 5.40 9.32 15.83
CA VAL A 466 6.28 10.05 16.77
C VAL A 466 7.22 9.09 17.51
N THR A 467 6.70 7.97 18.02
CA THR A 467 7.52 6.97 18.71
C THR A 467 8.61 6.41 17.79
N LEU A 468 8.27 6.09 16.54
CA LEU A 468 9.20 5.50 15.60
C LEU A 468 10.27 6.50 15.14
N MET A 469 9.88 7.76 14.90
CA MET A 469 10.83 8.84 14.62
C MET A 469 11.80 9.10 15.78
N ALA A 470 11.36 8.89 17.03
CA ALA A 470 12.23 9.04 18.20
C ALA A 470 13.28 7.94 18.34
N ILE A 471 13.03 6.73 17.80
CA ILE A 471 14.04 5.66 17.70
C ILE A 471 15.06 5.99 16.60
N GLY A 472 14.58 6.59 15.50
CA GLY A 472 15.40 7.03 14.38
C GLY A 472 15.87 5.90 13.45
N GLY A 473 16.27 6.29 12.24
CA GLY A 473 16.89 5.41 11.25
C GLY A 473 15.92 4.60 10.37
N LEU A 474 16.43 4.13 9.23
CA LEU A 474 15.68 3.33 8.26
C LEU A 474 15.45 1.89 8.75
N GLN A 475 16.40 1.32 9.49
CA GLN A 475 16.41 -0.12 9.86
C GLN A 475 15.18 -0.57 10.68
N PRO A 476 14.72 0.15 11.73
CA PRO A 476 13.48 -0.21 12.43
C PRO A 476 12.25 -0.28 11.51
N LEU A 477 12.16 0.61 10.53
CA LEU A 477 11.07 0.65 9.55
C LEU A 477 11.08 -0.60 8.66
N GLN A 478 12.27 -0.99 8.20
CA GLN A 478 12.46 -2.18 7.38
C GLN A 478 12.08 -3.46 8.12
N ALA A 479 12.53 -3.61 9.37
CA ALA A 479 12.22 -4.77 10.18
C ALA A 479 10.72 -4.88 10.50
N LEU A 480 10.06 -3.76 10.82
CA LEU A 480 8.61 -3.74 11.04
C LEU A 480 7.83 -4.23 9.81
N SER A 481 8.28 -3.81 8.62
CA SER A 481 7.69 -4.24 7.34
C SER A 481 7.85 -5.75 7.12
N LEU A 482 9.02 -6.33 7.40
CA LEU A 482 9.25 -7.77 7.24
C LEU A 482 8.44 -8.63 8.20
N VAL A 483 8.39 -8.26 9.48
CA VAL A 483 7.63 -9.02 10.50
C VAL A 483 6.14 -9.09 10.13
N THR A 484 5.61 -7.99 9.61
CA THR A 484 4.20 -7.91 9.22
C THR A 484 3.95 -8.61 7.88
N ALA A 485 4.87 -8.52 6.92
CA ALA A 485 4.72 -9.10 5.60
C ALA A 485 4.85 -10.62 5.54
N ALA A 486 5.77 -11.20 6.32
CA ALA A 486 6.02 -12.65 6.28
C ALA A 486 4.77 -13.51 6.53
N PRO A 487 3.95 -13.30 7.59
CA PRO A 487 2.71 -14.05 7.75
C PRO A 487 1.69 -13.75 6.65
N LEU A 488 1.64 -12.50 6.17
CA LEU A 488 0.73 -12.10 5.09
C LEU A 488 1.02 -12.80 3.76
N MET A 489 2.26 -13.20 3.51
CA MET A 489 2.62 -13.97 2.31
C MET A 489 1.83 -15.27 2.23
N PHE A 490 1.77 -16.01 3.34
CA PHE A 490 1.01 -17.25 3.42
C PHE A 490 -0.49 -17.01 3.34
N ILE A 491 -0.98 -15.92 3.94
CA ILE A 491 -2.39 -15.52 3.83
C ILE A 491 -2.75 -15.13 2.39
N ALA A 492 -1.88 -14.42 1.67
CA ALA A 492 -2.09 -14.08 0.26
C ALA A 492 -2.20 -15.33 -0.61
N VAL A 493 -1.28 -16.29 -0.43
CA VAL A 493 -1.33 -17.58 -1.15
C VAL A 493 -2.61 -18.34 -0.82
N ALA A 494 -2.96 -18.44 0.47
CA ALA A 494 -4.20 -19.10 0.90
C ALA A 494 -5.43 -18.42 0.31
N LEU A 495 -5.45 -17.09 0.24
CA LEU A 495 -6.56 -16.32 -0.33
C LEU A 495 -6.68 -16.58 -1.82
N ALA A 496 -5.56 -16.55 -2.56
CA ALA A 496 -5.54 -16.85 -3.98
C ALA A 496 -6.10 -18.26 -4.25
N VAL A 497 -5.71 -19.27 -3.48
CA VAL A 497 -6.24 -20.64 -3.59
C VAL A 497 -7.74 -20.69 -3.30
N CYS A 498 -8.20 -20.05 -2.21
CA CYS A 498 -9.62 -20.02 -1.83
C CYS A 498 -10.46 -19.31 -2.90
N PHE A 499 -9.97 -18.19 -3.40
CA PHE A 499 -10.59 -17.43 -4.49
C PHE A 499 -10.67 -18.24 -5.78
N VAL A 500 -9.60 -18.93 -6.17
CA VAL A 500 -9.61 -19.79 -7.37
C VAL A 500 -10.62 -20.93 -7.22
N LYS A 501 -10.78 -21.49 -6.01
CA LYS A 501 -11.82 -22.50 -5.75
C LYS A 501 -13.23 -21.89 -5.88
N ASP A 502 -13.45 -20.73 -5.28
CA ASP A 502 -14.74 -20.04 -5.31
C ASP A 502 -15.14 -19.66 -6.75
N ILE A 503 -14.26 -18.98 -7.49
CA ILE A 503 -14.56 -18.53 -8.85
C ILE A 503 -14.77 -19.70 -9.80
N LYS A 504 -14.04 -20.81 -9.65
CA LYS A 504 -14.27 -22.04 -10.43
C LYS A 504 -15.63 -22.64 -10.12
N LYS A 505 -15.99 -22.75 -8.84
CA LYS A 505 -17.29 -23.29 -8.41
C LYS A 505 -18.45 -22.46 -8.97
N ASP A 506 -18.33 -21.13 -8.86
CA ASP A 506 -19.36 -20.21 -9.32
C ASP A 506 -19.48 -20.24 -10.86
N THR A 507 -18.36 -20.25 -11.59
CA THR A 507 -18.33 -20.30 -13.08
C THR A 507 -18.70 -21.64 -13.69
N GLN A 508 -18.45 -22.76 -13.02
CA GLN A 508 -18.94 -24.08 -13.47
C GLN A 508 -20.47 -24.16 -13.45
N GLY A 509 -21.14 -23.39 -12.58
CA GLY A 509 -22.59 -23.22 -12.61
C GLY A 509 -23.07 -22.46 -13.85
N PHE A 510 -22.35 -21.40 -14.25
CA PHE A 510 -22.68 -20.60 -15.44
C PHE A 510 -22.53 -21.39 -16.75
N ILE A 511 -21.50 -22.24 -16.89
CA ILE A 511 -21.26 -23.05 -18.10
C ILE A 511 -22.37 -24.10 -18.31
N LYS A 512 -22.97 -24.65 -17.24
CA LYS A 512 -24.09 -25.60 -17.34
C LYS A 512 -25.40 -24.95 -17.81
N HIS A 513 -25.59 -23.66 -17.56
CA HIS A 513 -26.79 -22.93 -17.98
C HIS A 513 -26.70 -22.36 -19.40
N GLU A 514 -25.50 -22.16 -19.97
CA GLU A 514 -25.38 -21.87 -21.40
C GLU A 514 -25.59 -23.11 -22.29
N THR A 515 -25.38 -24.33 -21.77
CA THR A 515 -25.64 -25.58 -22.54
C THR A 515 -27.10 -26.04 -22.46
N ILE A 516 -27.90 -25.48 -21.55
CA ILE A 516 -29.33 -25.72 -21.44
C ILE A 516 -29.98 -24.34 -21.40
N GLY A 517 -30.30 -23.80 -22.58
CA GLY A 517 -30.91 -22.48 -22.72
C GLY A 517 -32.14 -22.34 -21.83
N ILE A 518 -31.99 -21.66 -20.70
CA ILE A 518 -33.07 -21.27 -19.82
C ILE A 518 -32.77 -19.84 -19.34
N ASP A 519 -33.78 -19.00 -19.53
CA ASP A 519 -33.84 -17.60 -19.16
C ASP A 519 -33.47 -17.36 -17.69
N TYR A 520 -32.89 -16.19 -17.45
CA TYR A 520 -32.45 -15.74 -16.13
C TYR A 520 -33.68 -15.38 -15.28
N ASP A 521 -34.05 -16.20 -14.30
CA ASP A 521 -35.02 -15.81 -13.25
C ASP A 521 -34.26 -15.44 -11.96
N PRO A 522 -34.46 -14.26 -11.37
CA PRO A 522 -33.71 -13.84 -10.20
C PRO A 522 -34.14 -14.66 -8.99
N ILE A 523 -33.16 -15.28 -8.32
CA ILE A 523 -33.31 -15.96 -7.03
C ILE A 523 -34.15 -15.07 -6.08
N SER A 524 -35.35 -15.55 -5.74
CA SER A 524 -36.19 -15.01 -4.68
C SER A 524 -35.60 -15.34 -3.30
N ASP A 525 -35.63 -14.37 -2.40
CA ASP A 525 -35.13 -14.40 -1.01
C ASP A 525 -35.87 -15.39 -0.07
N SER A 526 -35.94 -16.69 -0.37
CA SER A 526 -36.76 -17.61 0.44
C SER A 526 -36.20 -19.00 0.71
N VAL A 527 -34.88 -19.19 0.79
CA VAL A 527 -34.32 -20.45 1.32
C VAL A 527 -33.17 -20.18 2.28
N ILE A 528 -33.51 -19.60 3.43
CA ILE A 528 -32.80 -19.85 4.69
C ILE A 528 -33.87 -20.23 5.70
N ASN A 529 -34.16 -21.52 5.81
CA ASN A 529 -34.64 -22.13 7.04
C ASN A 529 -34.24 -23.61 7.01
N HIS A 530 -33.25 -23.94 7.84
CA HIS A 530 -32.97 -25.30 8.21
C HIS A 530 -33.98 -25.71 9.28
N GLU A 531 -34.96 -26.53 8.93
CA GLU A 531 -35.63 -27.40 9.90
C GLU A 531 -35.41 -28.87 9.50
N PRO A 532 -35.09 -29.76 10.44
CA PRO A 532 -34.94 -31.18 10.17
C PRO A 532 -36.32 -31.84 10.10
N ILE A 533 -36.63 -32.46 8.96
CA ILE A 533 -37.86 -33.26 8.80
C ILE A 533 -37.74 -34.51 9.67
N THR A 534 -38.49 -34.53 10.77
CA THR A 534 -38.84 -35.73 11.53
C THR A 534 -39.99 -36.44 10.79
N MET A 535 -39.74 -37.66 10.29
CA MET A 535 -40.84 -38.55 9.88
C MET A 535 -41.47 -39.18 11.12
N SER A 536 -42.74 -38.88 11.38
CA SER A 536 -43.60 -39.72 12.21
C SER A 536 -45.01 -39.84 11.61
N THR A 537 -45.37 -41.10 11.33
CA THR A 537 -46.70 -41.75 11.47
C THR A 537 -47.99 -40.94 11.23
N GLN A 538 -48.90 -41.42 10.37
CA GLN A 538 -49.97 -42.38 10.73
C GLN A 538 -50.95 -42.69 9.57
N LYS A 539 -51.40 -43.96 9.55
CA LYS A 539 -52.56 -44.51 8.84
C LYS A 539 -53.85 -43.72 9.14
N VAL A 540 -54.72 -43.54 8.14
CA VAL A 540 -56.18 -43.61 8.31
C VAL A 540 -56.83 -44.23 7.05
N LEU A 541 -57.79 -45.12 7.33
CA LEU A 541 -58.60 -45.99 6.47
C LEU A 541 -59.80 -45.30 5.81
N ASN A 542 -60.42 -46.04 4.87
CA ASN A 542 -61.76 -45.89 4.24
C ASN A 542 -61.81 -44.90 3.06
N LYS A 543 -62.24 -45.27 1.84
CA LYS A 543 -63.26 -46.22 1.39
C LYS A 543 -62.92 -46.73 -0.01
#